data_AF-A0A098B447-F1
#
_entry.id   AF-A0A098B447-F1
#
_cell.length_a   1.000
_cell.length_b   1.000
_cell.length_c   1.000
_cell.angle_alpha   90.00
_cell.angle_beta   90.00
_cell.angle_gamma   90.00
#
_symmetry.space_group_name_H-M   'P 1'
#
loop_
_entity.id
_entity.type
_entity.pdbx_description
1 polymer ?
#
loop_
_entity_poly.entity_id
_entity_poly.type
_entity_poly.pdbx_seq_one_letter_code
_entity_poly.pdbx_strand_id
1 'polypeptide(L)'
;MYFHGNLIICYVQDPDNNRYLFQLTGGEVCPVRKEDFYAHWQEYRAFEEARALEEGDSYRPLPVTFSTTCSVQRTPINMHLRRKRKSAYLMQQPMLAHG
;
A
#
# COMPACT_ATOMS: atom_id res chain seq x y z
N MET A 1 -5.67 -0.97 -21.61
CA MET A 1 -4.75 -0.87 -20.45
C MET A 1 -3.62 -1.88 -20.60
N TYR A 2 -2.64 -1.63 -21.47
CA TYR A 2 -1.57 -2.60 -21.76
C TYR A 2 -0.23 -1.88 -21.73
N PHE A 3 0.79 -2.57 -21.22
CA PHE A 3 2.18 -2.11 -21.28
C PHE A 3 3.03 -3.20 -21.92
N HIS A 4 3.76 -2.86 -22.98
CA HIS A 4 4.50 -3.83 -23.82
C HIS A 4 3.68 -5.07 -24.24
N GLY A 5 2.38 -4.88 -24.52
CA GLY A 5 1.48 -5.96 -24.94
C GLY A 5 0.91 -6.82 -23.81
N ASN A 6 1.24 -6.54 -22.55
CA ASN A 6 0.73 -7.25 -21.38
C ASN A 6 -0.24 -6.39 -20.57
N LEU A 7 -1.28 -7.02 -19.99
CA LEU A 7 -2.28 -6.32 -19.19
C LEU A 7 -1.66 -5.89 -17.86
N ILE A 8 -1.83 -4.61 -17.51
CA ILE A 8 -1.46 -4.06 -16.21
C ILE A 8 -2.52 -4.45 -15.18
N ILE A 9 -2.08 -5.06 -14.07
CA ILE A 9 -2.96 -5.52 -12.98
C ILE A 9 -2.72 -4.79 -11.66
N CYS A 10 -1.55 -4.16 -11.48
CA CYS A 10 -1.29 -3.34 -10.32
C CYS A 10 -0.38 -2.16 -10.66
N TYR A 11 -0.74 -1.01 -10.08
CA TYR A 11 0.05 0.21 -10.06
C TYR A 11 0.72 0.31 -8.70
N VAL A 12 2.06 0.25 -8.66
CA VAL A 12 2.81 0.36 -7.41
C VAL A 12 3.62 1.64 -7.40
N GLN A 13 3.43 2.46 -6.35
CA GLN A 13 4.27 3.63 -6.09
C GLN A 13 5.04 3.46 -4.77
N ASP A 14 6.32 3.81 -4.80
CA ASP A 14 7.20 3.93 -3.66
C ASP A 14 7.69 5.38 -3.59
N PRO A 15 7.00 6.25 -2.85
CA PRO A 15 7.32 7.66 -2.77
C PRO A 15 8.65 7.93 -2.04
N ASP A 16 9.05 7.04 -1.11
CA ASP A 16 10.30 7.19 -0.35
C ASP A 16 11.52 7.06 -1.27
N ASN A 17 11.41 6.20 -2.30
CA ASN A 17 12.47 5.92 -3.25
C ASN A 17 12.21 6.51 -4.65
N ASN A 18 11.19 7.35 -4.80
CA ASN A 18 10.75 7.93 -6.08
C ASN A 18 10.62 6.87 -7.21
N ARG A 19 10.05 5.70 -6.88
CA ARG A 19 9.97 4.55 -7.78
C ARG A 19 8.51 4.25 -8.13
N TYR A 20 8.26 4.05 -9.42
CA TYR A 20 6.93 3.77 -9.97
C TYR A 20 7.01 2.51 -10.82
N LEU A 21 6.05 1.60 -10.63
CA LEU A 21 6.09 0.28 -11.23
C LEU A 21 4.72 -0.15 -11.73
N PHE A 22 4.70 -0.85 -12.85
CA PHE A 22 3.55 -1.63 -13.30
C PHE A 22 3.79 -3.11 -13.01
N GLN A 23 2.83 -3.75 -12.38
CA GLN A 23 2.76 -5.21 -12.31
C GLN A 23 1.86 -5.72 -13.42
N LEU A 24 2.39 -6.65 -14.21
CA LEU A 24 1.72 -7.20 -15.37
C LEU A 24 1.13 -8.58 -15.03
N THR A 25 0.12 -8.99 -15.80
CA THR A 25 -0.54 -10.30 -15.69
C THR A 25 0.43 -11.49 -15.72
N GLY A 26 1.57 -11.36 -16.40
CA GLY A 26 2.63 -12.37 -16.44
C GLY A 26 3.52 -12.43 -15.19
N GLY A 27 3.23 -11.64 -14.14
CA GLY A 27 4.05 -11.51 -12.93
C GLY A 27 5.27 -10.60 -13.08
N GLU A 28 5.52 -10.09 -14.28
CA GLU A 28 6.57 -9.12 -14.55
C GLU A 28 6.28 -7.79 -13.85
N VAL A 29 7.32 -7.16 -13.31
CA VAL A 29 7.25 -5.84 -12.68
C VAL A 29 8.15 -4.88 -13.45
N CYS A 30 7.55 -3.94 -14.16
CA CYS A 30 8.26 -3.00 -15.01
C CYS A 30 8.40 -1.64 -14.32
N PRO A 31 9.62 -1.10 -14.18
CA PRO A 31 9.81 0.28 -13.76
C PRO A 31 9.37 1.23 -14.86
N VAL A 32 8.66 2.29 -14.47
CA VAL A 32 8.16 3.32 -15.38
C VAL A 32 8.44 4.70 -14.83
N ARG A 33 8.40 5.71 -15.70
CA ARG A 33 8.51 7.10 -15.27
C ARG A 33 7.25 7.50 -14.52
N LYS A 34 7.39 8.50 -13.65
CA LYS A 34 6.29 9.06 -12.87
C LYS A 34 5.16 9.57 -13.76
N GLU A 35 5.53 10.28 -14.83
CA GLU A 35 4.58 10.89 -15.77
C GLU A 35 3.76 9.81 -16.47
N ASP A 36 4.42 8.78 -17.01
CA ASP A 36 3.79 7.65 -17.69
C ASP A 36 2.88 6.87 -16.72
N PHE A 37 3.33 6.68 -15.48
CA PHE A 37 2.56 6.00 -14.44
C PHE A 37 1.22 6.69 -14.17
N TYR A 38 1.24 7.99 -13.91
CA TYR A 38 0.02 8.73 -13.60
C TYR A 38 -0.85 8.98 -14.84
N ALA A 39 -0.25 9.19 -16.02
CA ALA A 39 -1.01 9.29 -17.27
C ALA A 39 -1.84 8.02 -17.48
N HIS A 40 -1.19 6.85 -17.38
CA HIS A 40 -1.87 5.57 -17.54
C HIS A 40 -2.89 5.34 -16.40
N TRP A 41 -2.59 5.69 -15.16
CA TRP A 41 -3.58 5.59 -14.08
C TRP A 41 -4.84 6.45 -14.31
N GLN A 42 -4.69 7.66 -14.87
CA GLN A 42 -5.83 8.52 -15.20
C GLN A 42 -6.66 7.94 -16.36
N GLU A 43 -6.01 7.40 -17.38
CA GLU A 43 -6.70 6.69 -18.47
C GLU A 43 -7.52 5.50 -17.95
N TYR A 44 -6.97 4.75 -16.98
CA TYR A 44 -7.68 3.64 -16.34
C TYR A 44 -8.95 4.10 -15.66
N ARG A 45 -8.83 5.17 -14.86
CA ARG A 45 -9.92 5.75 -14.10
C ARG A 45 -11.04 6.22 -15.01
N ALA A 46 -10.71 6.95 -16.06
CA ALA A 46 -11.68 7.41 -17.04
C ALA A 46 -12.41 6.24 -17.74
N PHE A 47 -11.68 5.17 -18.06
CA PHE A 47 -12.25 3.97 -18.65
C PHE A 47 -13.23 3.26 -17.71
N GLU A 48 -12.87 3.05 -16.45
CA GLU A 48 -13.75 2.43 -15.45
C GLU A 48 -14.97 3.31 -15.15
N GLU A 49 -14.82 4.64 -15.13
CA GLU A 49 -15.94 5.58 -14.97
C GLU A 49 -16.93 5.49 -16.14
N ALA A 50 -16.43 5.39 -17.38
CA ALA A 50 -17.27 5.18 -18.55
C ALA A 50 -18.02 3.84 -18.48
N ARG A 51 -17.35 2.76 -18.06
CA ARG A 51 -17.99 1.44 -17.86
C ARG A 51 -19.04 1.46 -16.76
N ALA A 52 -18.76 2.12 -15.64
CA ALA A 52 -19.72 2.24 -14.54
C ALA A 52 -20.98 3.00 -14.98
N LEU A 53 -20.83 4.02 -15.82
CA LEU A 53 -21.96 4.78 -16.37
C LEU A 53 -22.79 3.94 -17.35
N GLU A 54 -22.15 3.10 -18.15
CA GLU A 54 -22.82 2.21 -19.13
C GLU A 54 -23.54 1.04 -18.45
N GLU A 55 -22.90 0.38 -17.48
CA GLU A 55 -23.44 -0.82 -16.82
C GLU A 55 -24.39 -0.50 -15.64
N GLY A 56 -24.33 0.72 -15.08
CA GLY A 56 -25.17 1.15 -13.97
C GLY A 56 -25.09 0.21 -12.76
N ASP A 57 -26.23 -0.27 -12.28
CA ASP A 57 -26.32 -1.14 -11.08
C ASP A 57 -25.66 -2.51 -11.24
N SER A 58 -25.41 -2.96 -12.48
CA SER A 58 -24.74 -4.24 -12.75
C SER A 58 -23.21 -4.14 -12.76
N TYR A 59 -22.68 -2.92 -12.58
CA TYR A 59 -21.27 -2.65 -12.74
C TYR A 59 -20.39 -3.47 -11.80
N ARG A 60 -19.35 -4.07 -12.37
CA ARG A 60 -18.27 -4.73 -11.63
C ARG A 60 -16.91 -4.14 -12.02
N PRO A 61 -16.18 -3.53 -11.06
CA PRO A 61 -14.83 -3.02 -11.31
C PRO A 61 -13.90 -4.13 -11.78
N LEU A 62 -12.95 -3.76 -12.64
CA LEU A 62 -11.86 -4.67 -13.00
C LEU A 62 -10.95 -4.92 -11.78
N PRO A 63 -10.30 -6.10 -11.70
CA PRO A 63 -9.43 -6.46 -10.59
C PRO A 63 -8.05 -5.78 -10.69
N VAL A 64 -8.01 -4.51 -11.08
CA VAL A 64 -6.79 -3.70 -11.16
C VAL A 64 -6.66 -2.90 -9.88
N THR A 65 -5.47 -2.92 -9.30
CA THR A 65 -5.21 -2.35 -7.97
C THR A 65 -4.20 -1.22 -8.00
N PHE A 66 -4.24 -0.36 -6.98
CA PHE A 66 -3.26 0.68 -6.73
C PHE A 66 -2.67 0.48 -5.34
N SER A 67 -1.36 0.31 -5.27
CA SER A 67 -0.62 0.04 -4.05
C SER A 67 0.44 1.11 -3.79
N THR A 68 0.56 1.55 -2.56
CA THR A 68 1.65 2.44 -2.11
C THR A 68 2.51 1.67 -1.12
N THR A 69 3.79 1.52 -1.41
CA THR A 69 4.76 0.89 -0.51
C THR A 69 5.51 1.97 0.24
N CYS A 70 5.63 1.83 1.56
CA CYS A 70 6.42 2.72 2.40
C CYS A 70 7.47 1.94 3.19
N SER A 71 8.62 2.57 3.39
CA SER A 71 9.72 2.00 4.15
C SER A 71 9.46 2.17 5.65
N VAL A 72 8.97 1.13 6.31
CA VAL A 72 8.81 1.16 7.77
C VAL A 72 10.15 0.88 8.44
N GLN A 73 10.82 1.93 8.92
CA GLN A 73 11.98 1.77 9.80
C GLN A 73 11.53 1.12 11.11
N ARG A 74 11.76 -0.19 11.24
CA ARG A 74 11.66 -0.88 12.53
C ARG A 74 12.90 -0.51 13.35
N THR A 75 12.76 0.51 14.20
CA THR A 75 13.78 0.76 15.21
C THR A 75 13.88 -0.46 16.13
N PRO A 76 15.09 -0.97 16.43
CA PRO A 76 15.23 -2.08 17.36
C PRO A 76 14.64 -1.64 18.70
N ILE A 77 13.73 -2.45 19.24
CA ILE A 77 13.16 -2.23 20.57
C ILE A 77 14.36 -2.16 21.52
N ASN A 78 14.64 -0.96 22.04
CA ASN A 78 15.70 -0.80 23.02
C ASN A 78 15.27 -1.55 24.28
N MET A 79 15.72 -2.80 24.41
CA MET A 79 15.33 -3.72 25.48
C MET A 79 15.57 -3.10 26.87
N HIS A 80 16.59 -2.24 27.00
CA HIS A 80 16.88 -1.51 28.23
C HIS A 80 15.80 -0.49 28.60
N LEU A 81 15.17 0.17 27.63
CA LEU A 81 14.05 1.10 27.84
C LEU A 81 12.76 0.36 28.23
N ARG A 82 12.51 -0.83 27.67
CA ARG A 82 11.36 -1.68 28.03
C ARG A 82 11.45 -2.16 29.49
N ARG A 83 12.65 -2.51 29.96
CA ARG A 83 12.87 -3.00 31.34
C ARG A 83 12.51 -1.94 32.39
N LYS A 84 12.85 -0.66 32.14
CA LYS A 84 12.49 0.46 33.03
C LYS A 84 10.98 0.74 33.09
N ARG A 85 10.22 0.51 32.01
CA ARG A 85 8.75 0.66 32.00
C ARG A 85 8.05 -0.42 32.84
N LYS A 86 8.51 -1.67 32.79
CA LYS A 86 7.93 -2.74 33.63
C LYS A 86 8.18 -2.51 35.12
N SER A 87 9.38 -2.06 35.51
CA SER A 87 9.66 -1.79 36.93
C SER A 87 8.89 -0.58 37.48
N ALA A 88 8.68 0.46 36.67
CA ALA A 88 7.87 1.62 37.07
C ALA A 88 6.39 1.25 37.29
N TYR A 89 5.82 0.40 36.42
CA TYR A 89 4.44 -0.08 36.59
C TYR A 89 4.27 -0.97 37.83
N LEU A 90 5.27 -1.80 38.14
CA LEU A 90 5.27 -2.67 39.33
C LEU A 90 5.49 -1.88 40.64
N MET A 91 6.21 -0.75 40.59
CA MET A 91 6.42 0.14 41.73
C MET A 91 5.24 1.08 42.01
N GLN A 92 4.32 1.26 41.05
CA GLN A 92 3.12 2.08 41.22
C GLN A 92 1.88 1.30 41.69
N GLN A 93 1.98 -0.01 41.90
CA GLN A 93 0.94 -0.81 42.58
C GLN A 93 1.41 -1.26 43.98
N PRO A 94 1.48 -0.37 44.99
CA PRO A 94 1.43 -0.82 46.35
C PRO A 94 -0.05 -1.10 46.73
N MET A 95 -0.34 -2.36 47.02
CA MET A 95 -1.46 -2.83 47.86
C MET A 95 -2.89 -2.69 47.31
N LEU A 96 -3.30 -3.63 46.46
CA LEU A 96 -4.70 -4.12 46.42
C LEU A 96 -4.71 -5.65 46.32
N ALA A 97 -4.01 -6.31 47.24
CA ALA A 97 -4.18 -7.74 47.47
C ALA A 97 -3.72 -8.02 48.89
N HIS A 98 -4.61 -7.86 49.87
CA HIS A 98 -4.74 -8.63 51.11
C HIS A 98 -5.91 -8.03 51.91
N GLY A 99 -7.00 -8.79 52.05
CA GLY A 99 -8.15 -8.46 52.90
C GLY A 99 -9.48 -8.51 52.15
#